data_AF-L0JNY5-F1
#
_entry.id   AF-L0JNY5-F1
#
_cell.length_a   1.000
_cell.length_b   1.000
_cell.length_c   1.000
_cell.angle_alpha   90.00
_cell.angle_beta   90.00
_cell.angle_gamma   90.00
#
_symmetry.space_group_name_H-M   'P 1'
#
loop_
_entity.id
_entity.type
_entity.pdbx_description
1 polymer ?
#
loop_
_entity_poly.entity_id
_entity_poly.type
_entity_poly.pdbx_seq_one_letter_code
_entity_poly.pdbx_strand_id
1 'polypeptide(L)'
;MSFAVSHAGTTHLTLHGGSDTTACNEAEAELAEALEALVAAGRLTDWEIADADVYEHPTAPFDPYTIALEFAVTVTVDADDADAAAEEGMAAIEAALAGTDAEPNDDASSPTVEPI
;
A
#
# COMPACT_ATOMS: atom_id res chain seq x y z
N MET A 1 23.50 -2.74 -10.24
CA MET A 1 22.55 -3.66 -10.92
C MET A 1 21.18 -3.19 -10.52
N SER A 2 20.18 -3.38 -11.37
CA SER A 2 18.82 -2.95 -11.04
C SER A 2 18.05 -4.09 -10.39
N PHE A 3 17.26 -3.76 -9.39
CA PHE A 3 16.44 -4.71 -8.64
C PHE A 3 15.01 -4.17 -8.52
N ALA A 4 14.03 -5.04 -8.71
CA ALA A 4 12.66 -4.81 -8.27
C ALA A 4 12.56 -5.21 -6.81
N VAL A 5 12.05 -4.29 -5.98
CA VAL A 5 11.85 -4.51 -4.56
C VAL A 5 10.38 -4.30 -4.25
N SER A 6 9.73 -5.35 -3.73
CA SER A 6 8.31 -5.32 -3.38
C SER A 6 8.09 -5.59 -1.91
N HIS A 7 7.10 -4.91 -1.34
CA HIS A 7 6.73 -5.06 0.06
C HIS A 7 5.22 -4.89 0.25
N ALA A 8 4.65 -5.69 1.15
CA ALA A 8 3.24 -5.63 1.50
C ALA A 8 2.99 -4.56 2.58
N GLY A 9 1.84 -3.91 2.50
CA GLY A 9 1.40 -2.87 3.40
C GLY A 9 -0.06 -3.01 3.77
N THR A 10 -0.47 -2.28 4.81
CA THR A 10 -1.87 -2.19 5.23
C THR A 10 -2.21 -0.74 5.45
N THR A 11 -3.39 -0.33 5.01
CA THR A 11 -3.91 1.01 5.27
C THR A 11 -5.35 0.94 5.76
N HIS A 12 -5.74 1.91 6.58
CA HIS A 12 -7.08 2.02 7.10
C HIS A 12 -7.76 3.26 6.53
N LEU A 13 -8.87 3.07 5.83
CA LEU A 13 -9.66 4.15 5.26
C LEU A 13 -10.97 4.28 6.01
N THR A 14 -11.25 5.50 6.46
CA THR A 14 -12.49 5.83 7.19
C THR A 14 -13.48 6.49 6.23
N LEU A 15 -14.58 5.80 5.93
CA LEU A 15 -15.56 6.24 4.93
C LEU A 15 -16.93 6.52 5.54
N HIS A 16 -17.50 7.67 5.16
CA HIS A 16 -18.80 8.12 5.64
C HIS A 16 -19.93 7.70 4.69
N GLY A 17 -20.43 6.48 4.89
CA GLY A 17 -21.76 6.06 4.43
C GLY A 17 -21.76 4.95 3.36
N GLY A 18 -22.71 4.03 3.48
CA GLY A 18 -22.90 2.92 2.53
C GLY A 18 -23.27 1.60 3.21
N SER A 19 -23.33 0.53 2.41
CA SER A 19 -23.23 -0.85 2.89
C SER A 19 -21.77 -1.27 2.95
N ASP A 20 -21.45 -2.35 3.67
CA ASP A 20 -20.10 -2.94 3.74
C ASP A 20 -19.45 -3.05 2.36
N THR A 21 -20.16 -3.65 1.39
CA THR A 21 -19.68 -3.77 0.00
C THR A 21 -19.41 -2.43 -0.69
N THR A 22 -20.22 -1.40 -0.40
CA THR A 22 -20.01 -0.07 -0.99
C THR A 22 -18.78 0.57 -0.39
N ALA A 23 -18.63 0.49 0.94
CA ALA A 23 -17.49 1.03 1.65
C ALA A 23 -16.17 0.36 1.21
N CYS A 24 -16.12 -0.97 1.09
CA CYS A 24 -14.93 -1.66 0.58
C CYS A 24 -14.57 -1.20 -0.84
N ASN A 25 -15.53 -1.17 -1.77
CA ASN A 25 -15.28 -0.76 -3.16
C ASN A 25 -14.79 0.70 -3.25
N GLU A 26 -15.35 1.61 -2.44
CA GLU A 26 -14.91 3.00 -2.39
C GLU A 26 -13.49 3.12 -1.82
N ALA A 27 -13.19 2.35 -0.77
CA ALA A 27 -11.86 2.34 -0.16
C ALA A 27 -10.79 1.79 -1.13
N GLU A 28 -11.11 0.72 -1.85
CA GLU A 28 -10.26 0.18 -2.92
C GLU A 28 -10.00 1.22 -4.01
N ALA A 29 -11.03 1.92 -4.45
CA ALA A 29 -10.91 2.94 -5.50
C ALA A 29 -10.04 4.13 -5.05
N GLU A 30 -10.23 4.63 -3.82
CA GLU A 30 -9.42 5.73 -3.29
C GLU A 30 -7.95 5.34 -3.13
N LEU A 31 -7.67 4.13 -2.62
CA LEU A 31 -6.31 3.62 -2.51
C LEU A 31 -5.67 3.43 -3.89
N ALA A 32 -6.40 2.85 -4.84
CA ALA A 32 -5.94 2.66 -6.22
C ALA A 32 -5.56 4.00 -6.86
N GLU A 33 -6.40 5.04 -6.75
CA GLU A 33 -6.08 6.37 -7.27
C GLU A 33 -4.82 6.97 -6.60
N ALA A 34 -4.65 6.78 -5.30
CA ALA A 34 -3.46 7.23 -4.58
C ALA A 34 -2.18 6.52 -5.06
N LEU A 35 -2.23 5.20 -5.23
CA LEU A 35 -1.09 4.40 -5.70
C LEU A 35 -0.76 4.69 -7.18
N GLU A 36 -1.77 4.85 -8.04
CA GLU A 36 -1.56 5.29 -9.42
C GLU A 36 -0.89 6.66 -9.51
N ALA A 37 -1.26 7.59 -8.63
CA ALA A 37 -0.61 8.90 -8.57
C ALA A 37 0.89 8.79 -8.20
N LEU A 38 1.26 7.83 -7.34
CA LEU A 38 2.66 7.56 -6.99
C LEU A 38 3.43 6.94 -8.17
N VAL A 39 2.81 6.05 -8.95
CA VAL A 39 3.39 5.53 -10.20
C VAL A 39 3.58 6.65 -11.22
N ALA A 40 2.58 7.50 -11.41
CA ALA A 40 2.67 8.66 -12.32
C ALA A 40 3.76 9.67 -11.87
N ALA A 41 4.02 9.77 -10.57
CA ALA A 41 5.12 10.56 -10.01
C ALA A 41 6.50 9.88 -10.12
N GLY A 42 6.55 8.63 -10.61
CA GLY A 42 7.77 7.82 -10.72
C GLY A 42 8.34 7.37 -9.37
N ARG A 43 7.51 7.35 -8.32
CA ARG A 43 7.91 6.88 -6.98
C ARG A 43 7.71 5.38 -6.81
N LEU A 44 6.68 4.84 -7.45
CA LEU A 44 6.42 3.41 -7.55
C LEU A 44 6.56 2.97 -9.00
N THR A 45 6.90 1.69 -9.20
CA THR A 45 6.92 1.07 -10.52
C THR A 45 5.70 0.18 -10.74
N ASP A 46 5.16 -0.43 -9.69
CA ASP A 46 3.97 -1.26 -9.73
C ASP A 46 3.26 -1.31 -8.37
N TRP A 47 1.98 -1.68 -8.35
CA TRP A 47 1.20 -1.88 -7.13
C TRP A 47 0.05 -2.88 -7.33
N GLU A 48 -0.37 -3.52 -6.25
CA GLU A 48 -1.52 -4.43 -6.21
C GLU A 48 -2.30 -4.20 -4.90
N ILE A 49 -3.63 -4.24 -4.95
CA ILE A 49 -4.49 -4.35 -3.77
C ILE A 49 -4.91 -5.81 -3.66
N ALA A 50 -4.55 -6.45 -2.56
CA ALA A 50 -4.77 -7.87 -2.34
C ALA A 50 -6.15 -8.14 -1.72
N ASP A 51 -6.58 -7.31 -0.76
CA ASP A 51 -7.85 -7.48 -0.05
C ASP A 51 -8.38 -6.16 0.53
N ALA A 52 -9.68 -6.13 0.85
CA ALA A 52 -10.41 -5.00 1.43
C ALA A 52 -11.53 -5.50 2.36
N ASP A 53 -11.31 -5.36 3.66
CA ASP A 53 -12.20 -5.88 4.70
C ASP A 53 -12.67 -4.78 5.65
N VAL A 54 -13.87 -4.94 6.21
CA VAL A 54 -14.36 -4.03 7.26
C VAL A 54 -13.57 -4.30 8.55
N TYR A 55 -12.71 -3.36 8.92
CA TYR A 55 -11.96 -3.39 10.17
C TYR A 55 -12.85 -3.03 11.37
N GLU A 56 -13.67 -1.97 11.24
CA GLU A 56 -14.63 -1.57 12.26
C GLU A 56 -15.96 -1.18 11.63
N HIS A 57 -17.04 -1.82 12.11
CA HIS A 57 -18.40 -1.49 11.72
C HIS A 57 -18.91 -0.24 12.47
N PRO A 58 -19.79 0.56 11.83
CA PRO A 58 -20.37 1.73 12.47
C PRO A 58 -21.20 1.35 13.70
N THR A 59 -20.96 2.04 14.82
CA THR A 59 -21.69 1.79 16.08
C THR A 59 -22.99 2.58 16.18
N ALA A 60 -23.15 3.59 15.32
CA ALA A 60 -24.34 4.42 15.19
C ALA A 60 -24.68 4.70 13.70
N PRO A 61 -25.91 5.13 13.37
CA PRO A 61 -26.37 5.29 11.97
C PRO A 61 -25.60 6.29 11.10
N PHE A 62 -24.74 7.11 11.71
CA PHE A 62 -23.93 8.12 11.04
C PHE A 62 -22.43 7.93 11.32
N ASP A 63 -22.06 6.87 12.05
CA ASP A 63 -20.66 6.54 12.24
C ASP A 63 -20.08 6.04 10.91
N PRO A 64 -18.81 6.35 10.63
CA PRO A 64 -18.13 5.85 9.45
C PRO A 64 -17.80 4.36 9.58
N TYR A 65 -17.53 3.72 8.44
CA TYR A 65 -16.83 2.44 8.40
C TYR A 65 -15.33 2.69 8.45
N THR A 66 -14.61 1.84 9.15
CA THR A 66 -13.16 1.72 8.97
C THR A 66 -12.90 0.47 8.14
N ILE A 67 -12.32 0.64 6.96
CA ILE A 67 -11.95 -0.45 6.06
C ILE A 67 -10.44 -0.65 6.14
N ALA A 68 -9.99 -1.88 6.34
CA ALA A 68 -8.59 -2.24 6.19
C ALA A 68 -8.37 -2.76 4.77
N LEU A 69 -7.35 -2.24 4.10
CA LEU A 69 -6.90 -2.72 2.80
C LEU A 69 -5.50 -3.29 2.91
N GLU A 70 -5.32 -4.49 2.38
CA GLU A 70 -4.03 -5.11 2.16
C GLU A 70 -3.55 -4.79 0.75
N PHE A 71 -2.31 -4.32 0.63
CA PHE A 71 -1.75 -3.96 -0.66
C PHE A 71 -0.27 -4.38 -0.74
N ALA A 72 0.27 -4.41 -1.95
CA ALA A 72 1.69 -4.57 -2.20
C ALA A 72 2.15 -3.46 -3.14
N VAL A 73 3.33 -2.90 -2.87
CA VAL A 73 3.95 -1.88 -3.71
C VAL A 73 5.33 -2.35 -4.15
N THR A 74 5.71 -1.96 -5.36
CA THR A 74 7.00 -2.28 -5.95
C THR A 74 7.73 -1.01 -6.37
N VAL A 75 9.03 -0.98 -6.11
CA VAL A 75 9.96 0.04 -6.59
C VAL A 75 11.11 -0.60 -7.36
N THR A 76 11.79 0.19 -8.17
CA THR A 76 13.05 -0.22 -8.78
C THR A 76 14.20 0.59 -8.21
N VAL A 77 15.24 -0.10 -7.76
CA VAL A 77 16.46 0.52 -7.20
C VAL A 77 17.70 -0.02 -7.90
N ASP A 78 18.72 0.82 -8.02
CA ASP A 78 20.04 0.42 -8.50
C ASP A 78 20.97 0.21 -7.30
N ALA A 79 21.36 -1.04 -7.07
CA ALA A 79 22.21 -1.42 -5.94
C ALA A 79 23.37 -2.34 -6.37
N ASP A 80 24.34 -2.54 -5.49
CA ASP A 80 25.48 -3.43 -5.73
C ASP A 80 25.10 -4.92 -5.58
N ASP A 81 24.17 -5.22 -4.67
CA ASP A 81 23.67 -6.56 -4.35
C ASP A 81 22.24 -6.52 -3.80
N ALA A 82 21.68 -7.71 -3.55
CA ALA A 82 20.29 -7.85 -3.12
C ALA A 82 20.04 -7.35 -1.68
N ASP A 83 21.03 -7.41 -0.79
CA ASP A 83 20.88 -6.91 0.59
C ASP A 83 20.84 -5.37 0.57
N ALA A 84 21.72 -4.74 -0.20
CA ALA A 84 21.68 -3.29 -0.44
C ALA A 84 20.38 -2.86 -1.13
N ALA A 85 19.90 -3.62 -2.12
CA ALA A 85 18.62 -3.36 -2.76
C ALA A 85 17.43 -3.45 -1.78
N ALA A 86 17.43 -4.42 -0.87
CA ALA A 86 16.39 -4.55 0.15
C ALA A 86 16.31 -3.30 1.03
N GLU A 87 17.45 -2.81 1.52
CA GLU A 87 17.53 -1.64 2.40
C GLU A 87 17.11 -0.36 1.65
N GLU A 88 17.67 -0.13 0.46
CA GLU A 88 17.34 1.05 -0.35
C GLU A 88 15.89 1.02 -0.86
N GLY A 89 15.40 -0.15 -1.26
CA GLY A 89 14.03 -0.34 -1.75
C GLY A 89 13.00 -0.12 -0.64
N MET A 90 13.24 -0.63 0.57
CA MET A 90 12.36 -0.33 1.71
C MET A 90 12.34 1.15 2.05
N ALA A 91 13.51 1.81 2.11
CA ALA A 91 13.57 3.24 2.36
C ALA A 91 12.84 4.05 1.27
N ALA A 92 12.91 3.62 0.00
CA ALA A 92 12.17 4.25 -1.09
C ALA A 92 10.65 4.03 -0.97
N ILE A 93 10.22 2.83 -0.59
CA ILE A 93 8.80 2.51 -0.34
C ILE A 93 8.26 3.35 0.81
N GLU A 94 8.95 3.37 1.95
CA GLU A 94 8.59 4.20 3.11
C GLU A 94 8.51 5.68 2.72
N ALA A 95 9.48 6.19 1.96
CA ALA A 95 9.46 7.57 1.49
C ALA A 95 8.32 7.86 0.50
N ALA A 96 7.92 6.88 -0.32
CA ALA A 96 6.77 7.01 -1.22
C ALA A 96 5.46 7.08 -0.43
N LEU A 97 5.34 6.27 0.62
CA LEU A 97 4.13 6.12 1.43
C LEU A 97 4.00 7.16 2.56
N ALA A 98 5.09 7.78 3.02
CA ALA A 98 5.09 8.74 4.15
C ALA A 98 4.19 9.99 3.98
N GLY A 99 3.62 10.21 2.79
CA GLY A 99 2.63 11.26 2.53
C GLY A 99 1.19 10.77 2.42
N THR A 100 0.94 9.50 2.68
CA THR A 100 -0.35 8.82 2.58
C THR A 100 -0.76 8.27 3.94
N ASP A 101 -2.03 7.86 4.09
CA ASP A 101 -2.50 7.11 5.28
C ASP A 101 -2.10 5.61 5.21
N ALA A 102 -1.28 5.24 4.22
CA ALA A 102 -0.81 3.89 4.04
C ALA A 102 0.57 3.70 4.70
N GLU A 103 0.69 2.65 5.49
CA GLU A 103 1.90 2.29 6.20
C GLU A 103 2.37 0.90 5.75
N PRO A 104 3.70 0.65 5.67
CA PRO A 104 4.20 -0.70 5.48
C PRO A 104 3.73 -1.59 6.63
N ASN A 105 3.39 -2.84 6.32
CA ASN A 105 2.90 -3.75 7.34
C ASN A 105 4.11 -4.27 8.12
N ASP A 106 4.24 -3.86 9.39
CA ASP A 106 5.35 -4.26 10.26
C ASP A 106 5.37 -5.80 10.51
N ASP A 107 4.23 -6.47 10.34
CA ASP A 107 4.11 -7.93 10.39
C ASP A 107 4.41 -8.61 9.02
N ALA A 108 4.54 -7.84 7.92
CA ALA A 108 4.96 -8.40 6.65
C ALA A 108 6.43 -8.84 6.72
N SER A 109 6.71 -9.99 6.11
CA SER A 109 8.08 -10.49 5.98
C SER A 109 8.97 -9.48 5.23
N SER A 110 10.29 -9.63 5.39
CA SER A 110 11.30 -8.85 4.67
C SER A 110 10.93 -8.62 3.20
N PRO A 111 11.28 -7.46 2.61
CA PRO A 111 10.95 -7.14 1.23
C PRO A 111 11.43 -8.23 0.28
N THR A 112 10.65 -8.48 -0.77
CA THR A 112 11.06 -9.39 -1.85
C THR A 112 11.94 -8.63 -2.81
N VAL A 113 13.10 -9.19 -3.15
CA VAL A 113 14.08 -8.57 -4.05
C VAL A 113 14.33 -9.48 -5.24
N GLU A 114 14.09 -8.96 -6.46
CA GLU A 114 14.32 -9.66 -7.71
C GLU A 114 15.21 -8.85 -8.65
N PRO A 115 16.30 -9.41 -9.20
CA PRO A 115 17.14 -8.72 -10.17
C PRO A 115 16.40 -8.59 -11.52
N ILE A 116 16.54 -7.43 -12.18
CA ILE A 116 15.88 -7.11 -13.46
C ILE A 116 16.84 -6.62 -14.54
#